data_AF-A0A7C7KPA6-F1
#
_entry.id   AF-A0A7C7KPA6-F1
#
_cell.length_a   1.000
_cell.length_b   1.000
_cell.length_c   1.000
_cell.angle_alpha   90.00
_cell.angle_beta   90.00
_cell.angle_gamma   90.00
#
_symmetry.space_group_name_H-M   'P 1'
#
loop_
_entity.id
_entity.type
_entity.pdbx_description
1 polymer ?
#
loop_
_entity_poly.entity_id
_entity_poly.type
_entity_poly.pdbx_seq_one_letter_code
_entity_poly.pdbx_strand_id
1 'polypeptide(L)'
;MHRSQDDYTYWWGYDLSKPQQYTKCIKQLVRIARLTPEYSEWQKESKKGVGNQCPICGVEYDYVKPETHHYPLTLFEIVEAKLQEYIHSNYIDEITPLQLIMDVMNDHLKDQIDYVVLCKTCHEKYHSHDPETKKQVESLYQNQKKEKSDG
;
A
#
# COMPACT_ATOMS: atom_id res chain seq x y z
N MET A 1 -1.94 32.83 12.16
CA MET A 1 -0.58 33.10 11.64
C MET A 1 -0.51 32.43 10.28
N HIS A 2 -0.49 33.19 9.18
CA HIS A 2 -0.34 32.60 7.84
C HIS A 2 1.17 32.34 7.63
N ARG A 3 1.57 31.07 7.64
CA ARG A 3 2.91 30.65 7.24
C ARG A 3 3.05 30.78 5.72
N SER A 4 4.21 31.19 5.24
CA SER A 4 4.48 31.21 3.80
C SER A 4 4.52 29.77 3.27
N GLN A 5 4.33 29.59 1.96
CA GLN A 5 4.33 28.28 1.31
C GLN A 5 5.65 27.50 1.51
N ASP A 6 6.73 28.21 1.84
CA ASP A 6 8.06 27.67 2.11
C ASP A 6 8.21 27.08 3.53
N ASP A 7 7.33 27.43 4.48
CA ASP A 7 7.41 26.97 5.88
C ASP A 7 6.91 25.53 6.08
N TYR A 8 6.13 24.97 5.15
CA TYR A 8 5.63 23.58 5.21
C TYR A 8 6.64 22.54 4.72
N THR A 9 7.87 22.98 4.44
CA THR A 9 8.90 22.11 3.89
C THR A 9 9.53 21.20 4.94
N TYR A 10 9.39 21.46 6.25
CA TYR A 10 10.00 20.62 7.28
C TYR A 10 8.96 19.93 8.16
N TRP A 11 8.89 18.60 8.09
CA TRP A 11 7.98 17.80 8.90
C TRP A 11 8.65 16.52 9.39
N TRP A 12 8.43 16.19 10.67
CA TRP A 12 8.96 14.98 11.32
C TRP A 12 10.48 14.76 11.13
N GLY A 13 11.25 15.86 11.14
CA GLY A 13 12.70 15.79 10.99
C GLY A 13 13.19 15.78 9.54
N TYR A 14 12.30 15.85 8.56
CA TYR A 14 12.60 15.79 7.13
C TYR A 14 12.26 17.10 6.42
N ASP A 15 13.19 17.58 5.61
CA ASP A 15 12.97 18.63 4.61
C ASP A 15 12.33 18.01 3.36
N LEU A 16 11.01 18.04 3.32
CA LEU A 16 10.15 17.53 2.26
C LEU A 16 10.35 18.25 0.92
N SER A 17 10.98 19.44 0.88
CA SER A 17 11.34 20.09 -0.38
C SER A 17 12.49 19.36 -1.10
N LYS A 18 13.27 18.55 -0.38
CA LYS A 18 14.41 17.80 -0.92
C LYS A 18 13.96 16.38 -1.29
N PRO A 19 14.03 15.98 -2.58
CA PRO A 19 13.52 14.69 -3.04
C PRO A 19 14.07 13.46 -2.28
N GLN A 20 15.35 13.51 -1.89
CA GLN A 20 15.98 12.43 -1.13
C GLN A 20 15.44 12.32 0.30
N GLN A 21 15.16 13.45 0.96
CA GLN A 21 14.61 13.45 2.32
C GLN A 21 13.13 13.08 2.30
N TYR A 22 12.39 13.59 1.32
CA TYR A 22 11.01 13.21 1.05
C TYR A 22 10.84 11.70 0.87
N THR A 23 11.67 11.08 0.01
CA THR A 23 11.68 9.62 -0.19
C THR A 23 12.02 8.86 1.10
N LYS A 24 12.96 9.37 1.90
CA LYS A 24 13.32 8.76 3.20
C LYS A 24 12.18 8.82 4.20
N CYS A 25 11.47 9.95 4.27
CA CYS A 25 10.28 10.13 5.09
C CYS A 25 9.22 9.07 4.76
N ILE A 26 8.85 8.92 3.49
CA ILE A 26 7.86 7.92 3.06
C ILE A 26 8.33 6.50 3.37
N LYS A 27 9.60 6.17 3.13
CA LYS A 27 10.14 4.83 3.49
C LYS A 27 10.02 4.54 4.99
N GLN A 28 10.23 5.54 5.84
CA GLN A 28 10.08 5.37 7.28
C GLN A 28 8.60 5.22 7.66
N LEU A 29 7.70 6.02 7.07
CA LEU A 29 6.25 5.88 7.23
C LEU A 29 5.78 4.47 6.82
N VAL A 30 6.16 3.98 5.64
CA VAL A 30 5.86 2.62 5.17
C VAL A 30 6.37 1.55 6.14
N ARG A 31 7.57 1.75 6.72
CA ARG A 31 8.08 0.85 7.75
C ARG A 31 7.19 0.85 8.99
N ILE A 32 6.72 2.01 9.43
CA ILE A 32 5.79 2.12 10.57
C ILE A 32 4.48 1.42 10.24
N ALA A 33 3.87 1.68 9.07
CA ALA A 33 2.65 1.02 8.62
C ALA A 33 2.76 -0.52 8.69
N ARG A 34 3.86 -1.09 8.20
CA ARG A 34 4.06 -2.55 8.20
C ARG A 34 4.19 -3.16 9.61
N LEU A 35 4.50 -2.35 10.61
CA LEU A 35 4.65 -2.78 12.00
C LEU A 35 3.36 -2.65 12.81
N THR A 36 2.29 -2.10 12.24
CA THR A 36 1.04 -1.94 12.96
C THR A 36 0.27 -3.26 13.07
N PRO A 37 -0.48 -3.48 14.17
CA PRO A 37 -1.41 -4.60 14.28
C PRO A 37 -2.47 -4.60 13.17
N GLU A 38 -2.95 -3.42 12.78
CA GLU A 38 -3.98 -3.23 11.75
C GLU A 38 -3.49 -3.75 10.39
N TYR A 39 -2.24 -3.47 10.03
CA TYR A 39 -1.65 -4.01 8.80
C TYR A 39 -1.56 -5.53 8.84
N SER A 40 -1.14 -6.08 9.97
CA SER A 40 -1.06 -7.53 10.17
C SER A 40 -2.42 -8.20 10.08
N GLU A 41 -3.47 -7.54 10.57
CA GLU A 41 -4.84 -8.03 10.50
C GLU A 41 -5.39 -7.94 9.08
N TRP A 42 -5.25 -6.79 8.42
CA TRP A 42 -5.62 -6.65 7.01
C TRP A 42 -4.94 -7.69 6.11
N GLN A 43 -3.65 -8.00 6.35
CA GLN A 43 -2.96 -9.05 5.61
C GLN A 43 -3.56 -10.46 5.81
N LYS A 44 -4.22 -10.73 6.93
CA LYS A 44 -4.94 -12.00 7.13
C LYS A 44 -6.30 -11.94 6.43
N GLU A 45 -7.04 -10.86 6.65
CA GLU A 45 -8.38 -10.68 6.09
C GLU A 45 -8.37 -10.69 4.56
N SER A 46 -7.41 -10.00 3.94
CA SER A 46 -7.24 -9.98 2.47
C SER A 46 -7.01 -11.35 1.83
N LYS A 47 -6.62 -12.35 2.62
CA LYS A 47 -6.38 -13.72 2.14
C LYS A 47 -7.57 -14.64 2.39
N LYS A 48 -8.58 -14.19 3.14
CA LYS A 48 -9.81 -14.95 3.32
C LYS A 48 -10.59 -14.99 2.00
N GLY A 49 -11.15 -16.14 1.69
CA GLY A 49 -11.93 -16.33 0.45
C GLY A 49 -11.08 -16.49 -0.82
N VAL A 50 -9.76 -16.32 -0.74
CA VAL A 50 -8.88 -16.75 -1.83
C VAL A 50 -8.90 -18.27 -1.87
N GLY A 51 -9.09 -18.84 -3.06
CA GLY A 51 -9.07 -20.30 -3.25
C GLY A 51 -7.79 -20.95 -2.74
N ASN A 52 -7.72 -22.28 -2.75
CA ASN A 52 -6.58 -23.03 -2.22
C ASN A 52 -5.32 -22.98 -3.12
N GLN A 53 -5.36 -22.28 -4.25
CA GLN A 53 -4.28 -22.25 -5.24
C GLN A 53 -3.93 -20.82 -5.66
N CYS A 54 -2.66 -20.64 -6.04
CA CYS A 54 -2.19 -19.40 -6.66
C CYS A 54 -2.90 -19.17 -7.99
N PRO A 55 -3.55 -18.00 -8.20
CA PRO A 55 -4.30 -17.74 -9.42
C PRO A 55 -3.41 -17.60 -10.68
N ILE A 56 -2.09 -17.48 -10.51
CA ILE A 56 -1.12 -17.37 -11.60
C ILE A 56 -0.55 -18.72 -12.00
N CYS A 57 0.01 -19.47 -11.05
CA CYS A 57 0.76 -20.70 -11.36
C CYS A 57 0.05 -21.99 -10.91
N GLY A 58 -1.13 -21.90 -10.29
CA GLY A 58 -1.93 -23.05 -9.86
C GLY A 58 -1.36 -23.83 -8.68
N VAL A 59 -0.21 -23.45 -8.13
CA VAL A 59 0.38 -24.14 -6.96
C VAL A 59 -0.53 -23.98 -5.73
N GLU A 60 -0.73 -25.06 -4.99
CA GLU A 60 -1.54 -25.05 -3.77
C GLU A 60 -0.84 -24.29 -2.65
N TYR A 61 -1.62 -23.54 -1.88
CA TYR A 61 -1.11 -22.73 -0.76
C TYR A 61 -0.65 -23.56 0.43
N ASP A 62 -0.93 -24.86 0.44
CA ASP A 62 -0.36 -25.82 1.39
C ASP A 62 1.16 -25.97 1.22
N TYR A 63 1.67 -25.75 0.01
CA TYR A 63 3.12 -25.82 -0.30
C TYR A 63 3.79 -24.44 -0.34
N VAL A 64 3.04 -23.36 -0.52
CA VAL A 64 3.59 -22.00 -0.59
C VAL A 64 2.66 -20.98 0.06
N LYS A 65 3.22 -20.11 0.89
CA LYS A 65 2.43 -19.12 1.61
C LYS A 65 1.81 -18.08 0.65
N PRO A 66 0.51 -17.75 0.80
CA PRO A 66 -0.11 -16.62 0.12
C PRO A 66 0.34 -15.29 0.72
N GLU A 67 0.59 -14.32 -0.15
CA GLU A 67 1.03 -12.97 0.16
C GLU A 67 0.11 -11.95 -0.51
N THR A 68 -0.30 -10.95 0.26
CA THR A 68 -1.09 -9.82 -0.23
C THR A 68 -0.14 -8.84 -0.91
N HIS A 69 -0.49 -8.47 -2.14
CA HIS A 69 0.25 -7.53 -2.96
C HIS A 69 -0.62 -6.32 -3.28
N HIS A 70 -0.22 -5.13 -2.81
CA HIS A 70 -0.89 -3.88 -3.17
C HIS A 70 -0.77 -3.63 -4.69
N TYR A 71 -1.91 -3.41 -5.34
CA TYR A 71 -1.98 -3.17 -6.78
C TYR A 71 -3.27 -2.40 -7.10
N PRO A 72 -3.25 -1.38 -8.00
CA PRO A 72 -2.13 -0.96 -8.85
C PRO A 72 -1.10 -0.09 -8.14
N LEU A 73 -1.46 0.50 -7.01
CA LEU A 73 -0.56 1.32 -6.21
C LEU A 73 0.22 0.45 -5.22
N THR A 74 1.48 0.76 -5.04
CA THR A 74 2.31 0.21 -3.96
C THR A 74 1.94 0.87 -2.62
N LEU A 75 2.29 0.21 -1.51
CA LEU A 75 2.18 0.84 -0.18
C LEU A 75 2.98 2.14 -0.07
N PHE A 76 4.07 2.29 -0.85
CA PHE A 76 4.82 3.54 -0.92
C PHE A 76 3.95 4.66 -1.51
N GLU A 77 3.34 4.41 -2.66
CA GLU A 77 2.46 5.38 -3.35
C GLU A 77 1.20 5.70 -2.55
N ILE A 78 0.63 4.72 -1.84
CA ILE A 78 -0.52 4.94 -0.95
C ILE A 78 -0.16 5.89 0.20
N VAL A 79 0.97 5.64 0.87
CA VAL A 79 1.45 6.49 1.97
C VAL A 79 1.84 7.87 1.46
N GLU A 80 2.48 7.93 0.29
CA GLU A 80 2.83 9.18 -0.39
C GLU A 80 1.58 10.01 -0.72
N ALA A 81 0.55 9.40 -1.30
CA ALA A 81 -0.70 10.07 -1.61
C ALA A 81 -1.34 10.66 -0.35
N LYS A 82 -1.39 9.90 0.74
CA LYS A 82 -1.93 10.40 2.03
C LYS A 82 -1.10 11.55 2.59
N LEU A 83 0.23 11.48 2.51
CA LEU A 83 1.10 12.59 2.91
C LEU A 83 0.84 13.85 2.07
N GLN A 84 0.69 13.68 0.76
CA GLN A 84 0.38 14.79 -0.15
C GLN A 84 -0.99 15.40 0.11
N GLU A 85 -2.01 14.61 0.48
CA GLU A 85 -3.31 15.15 0.91
C GLU A 85 -3.16 16.11 2.09
N TYR A 86 -2.35 15.76 3.09
CA TYR A 86 -2.08 16.60 4.26
C TYR A 86 -1.27 17.86 3.93
N ILE A 87 -0.30 17.76 3.01
CA ILE A 87 0.47 18.90 2.53
C ILE A 87 -0.45 19.87 1.76
N HIS A 88 -1.21 19.38 0.79
CA HIS A 88 -2.08 20.21 -0.05
C HIS A 88 -3.23 20.86 0.73
N SER A 89 -3.69 20.22 1.80
CA SER A 89 -4.73 20.75 2.68
C SER A 89 -4.20 21.70 3.77
N ASN A 90 -2.88 21.91 3.85
CA ASN A 90 -2.19 22.70 4.89
C ASN A 90 -2.40 22.17 6.33
N TYR A 91 -2.65 20.87 6.50
CA TYR A 91 -2.83 20.23 7.81
C TYR A 91 -1.63 19.39 8.25
N ILE A 92 -0.56 19.33 7.45
CA ILE A 92 0.61 18.48 7.76
C ILE A 92 1.27 18.82 9.11
N ASP A 93 1.29 20.10 9.50
CA ASP A 93 1.85 20.56 10.78
C ASP A 93 0.97 20.18 12.00
N GLU A 94 -0.29 19.79 11.76
CA GLU A 94 -1.26 19.44 12.80
C GLU A 94 -1.29 17.94 13.09
N ILE A 95 -0.59 17.14 12.28
CA ILE A 95 -0.60 15.68 12.40
C ILE A 95 0.77 15.12 12.75
N THR A 96 0.73 14.03 13.51
CA THR A 96 1.88 13.17 13.76
C THR A 96 2.00 12.10 12.67
N PRO A 97 3.20 11.52 12.48
CA PRO A 97 3.40 10.37 11.60
C PRO A 97 2.49 9.19 11.94
N LEU A 98 2.19 8.98 13.23
CA LEU A 98 1.31 7.89 13.65
C LEU A 98 -0.13 8.16 13.22
N GLN A 99 -0.64 9.39 13.32
CA GLN A 99 -1.98 9.74 12.84
C GLN A 99 -2.11 9.53 11.34
N LEU A 100 -1.13 9.97 10.54
CA LEU A 100 -1.10 9.68 9.10
C LEU A 100 -1.22 8.18 8.82
N ILE A 101 -0.44 7.37 9.54
CA ILE A 101 -0.44 5.92 9.35
C ILE A 101 -1.74 5.29 9.82
N MET A 102 -2.34 5.79 10.90
CA MET A 102 -3.67 5.35 11.33
C MET A 102 -4.71 5.58 10.24
N ASP A 103 -4.65 6.70 9.51
CA ASP A 103 -5.57 6.95 8.38
C ASP A 103 -5.32 5.97 7.23
N VAL A 104 -4.05 5.74 6.88
CA VAL A 104 -3.72 4.71 5.87
C VAL A 104 -4.25 3.35 6.31
N MET A 105 -4.12 2.97 7.59
CA MET A 105 -4.64 1.70 8.11
C MET A 105 -6.17 1.66 8.13
N ASN A 106 -6.83 2.78 8.43
CA ASN A 106 -8.28 2.88 8.35
C ASN A 106 -8.76 2.61 6.91
N ASP A 107 -8.07 3.12 5.89
CA ASP A 107 -8.39 2.84 4.49
C ASP A 107 -8.25 1.34 4.18
N HIS A 108 -7.22 0.68 4.71
CA HIS A 108 -7.04 -0.78 4.58
C HIS A 108 -8.20 -1.56 5.23
N LEU A 109 -8.58 -1.20 6.46
CA LEU A 109 -9.63 -1.88 7.22
C LEU A 109 -11.03 -1.65 6.65
N LYS A 110 -11.24 -0.56 5.89
CA LYS A 110 -12.49 -0.25 5.19
C LYS A 110 -12.57 -0.84 3.77
N ASP A 111 -11.62 -1.71 3.39
CA ASP A 111 -11.51 -2.28 2.03
C ASP A 111 -11.40 -1.21 0.93
N GLN A 112 -10.78 -0.06 1.24
CA GLN A 112 -10.56 1.04 0.28
C GLN A 112 -9.20 0.93 -0.43
N ILE A 113 -8.38 -0.04 -0.06
CA ILE A 113 -7.07 -0.30 -0.65
C ILE A 113 -7.15 -1.55 -1.51
N ASP A 114 -6.92 -1.38 -2.82
CA ASP A 114 -6.89 -2.48 -3.77
C ASP A 114 -5.64 -3.37 -3.58
N TYR A 115 -5.83 -4.67 -3.77
CA TYR A 115 -4.77 -5.68 -3.65
C TYR A 115 -5.10 -6.91 -4.49
N VAL A 116 -4.08 -7.72 -4.77
CA VAL A 116 -4.21 -9.09 -5.25
C VAL A 116 -3.50 -10.05 -4.29
N VAL A 117 -3.90 -11.32 -4.28
CA VAL A 117 -3.21 -12.35 -3.47
C VAL A 117 -2.46 -13.30 -4.39
N LEU A 118 -1.16 -13.45 -4.13
CA LEU A 118 -0.23 -14.22 -4.93
C LEU A 118 0.51 -15.22 -4.03
N CYS A 119 1.02 -16.31 -4.60
CA CYS A 119 2.05 -17.07 -3.89
C CYS A 119 3.37 -16.29 -3.86
N LYS A 120 4.21 -16.57 -2.86
CA LYS A 120 5.53 -15.94 -2.70
C LYS A 120 6.35 -15.88 -4.00
N THR A 121 6.43 -16.98 -4.76
CA THR A 121 7.20 -17.04 -6.01
C THR A 121 6.65 -16.08 -7.08
N CYS A 122 5.33 -16.02 -7.26
CA CYS A 122 4.71 -15.08 -8.21
C CYS A 122 4.86 -13.63 -7.75
N HIS A 123 4.80 -13.38 -6.45
CA HIS A 123 5.03 -12.06 -5.88
C HIS A 123 6.47 -11.57 -6.15
N GLU A 124 7.47 -12.44 -5.99
CA GLU A 124 8.86 -12.13 -6.31
C GLU A 124 9.08 -11.89 -7.81
N LYS A 125 8.46 -12.70 -8.68
CA LYS A 125 8.49 -12.51 -10.15
C LYS A 125 7.92 -11.16 -10.56
N TYR A 126 6.80 -10.76 -9.95
CA TYR A 126 6.20 -9.44 -10.19
C TYR A 126 7.17 -8.30 -9.89
N HIS A 127 7.80 -8.32 -8.69
CA HIS A 127 8.79 -7.33 -8.29
C HIS A 127 10.06 -7.36 -9.15
N SER A 128 10.41 -8.53 -9.69
CA SER A 128 11.51 -8.70 -10.66
C SER A 128 11.15 -8.26 -12.09
N HIS A 129 9.95 -7.69 -12.28
CA HIS A 129 9.44 -7.20 -13.55
C HIS A 129 9.27 -8.28 -14.63
N ASP A 130 8.98 -9.51 -14.24
CA ASP A 130 8.59 -10.56 -15.18
C ASP A 130 7.34 -10.13 -15.99
N PRO A 131 7.43 -9.99 -17.32
CA PRO A 131 6.35 -9.42 -18.13
C PRO A 131 5.06 -10.23 -18.07
N GLU A 132 5.17 -11.56 -18.05
CA GLU A 132 4.00 -12.44 -18.04
C GLU A 132 3.28 -12.37 -16.70
N THR A 133 4.02 -12.44 -15.59
CA THR A 133 3.45 -12.28 -14.24
C THR A 133 2.77 -10.93 -14.09
N LYS A 134 3.35 -9.83 -14.59
CA LYS A 134 2.73 -8.49 -14.54
C LYS A 134 1.40 -8.44 -15.30
N LYS A 135 1.36 -9.01 -16.50
CA LYS A 135 0.13 -9.08 -17.31
C LYS A 135 -0.95 -9.88 -16.60
N GLN A 136 -0.58 -10.97 -15.96
CA GLN A 136 -1.52 -11.80 -15.20
C GLN A 136 -2.04 -11.09 -13.95
N VAL A 137 -1.18 -10.38 -13.20
CA VAL A 137 -1.59 -9.55 -12.07
C VAL A 137 -2.61 -8.49 -12.49
N GLU A 138 -2.37 -7.79 -13.59
CA GLU A 138 -3.33 -6.82 -14.15
C GLU A 138 -4.67 -7.50 -14.47
N SER A 139 -4.64 -8.64 -15.17
CA SER A 139 -5.87 -9.38 -15.47
C SER A 139 -6.64 -9.82 -14.22
N LEU A 140 -5.93 -10.24 -13.16
CA LEU A 140 -6.55 -10.64 -11.89
C LEU A 140 -7.21 -9.45 -11.21
N TYR A 141 -6.51 -8.32 -11.15
CA TYR A 141 -7.05 -7.08 -10.60
C TYR A 141 -8.32 -6.63 -11.32
N GLN A 142 -8.30 -6.63 -12.66
CA GLN A 142 -9.49 -6.24 -13.45
C GLN A 142 -10.68 -7.18 -13.23
N ASN A 143 -10.44 -8.49 -13.03
CA ASN A 143 -11.51 -9.43 -12.73
C ASN A 143 -12.10 -9.18 -11.34
N GLN A 144 -11.26 -8.97 -10.32
CA GLN A 144 -11.72 -8.62 -8.97
C GLN A 144 -12.56 -7.34 -8.94
N LYS A 145 -12.19 -6.31 -9.72
CA LYS A 145 -12.96 -5.06 -9.80
C LYS A 145 -14.34 -5.27 -10.41
N LYS A 146 -14.47 -6.14 -11.42
CA LYS A 146 -15.76 -6.50 -12.03
C LYS A 146 -16.65 -7.26 -11.04
N GLU A 147 -16.09 -8.23 -10.33
CA GLU A 147 -16.84 -8.98 -9.31
C GLU A 147 -17.36 -8.07 -8.20
N LYS A 148 -16.57 -7.07 -7.78
CA LYS A 148 -16.99 -6.05 -6.81
C LYS A 148 -18.04 -5.06 -7.35
N SER A 149 -18.14 -4.85 -8.66
CA SER A 149 -19.15 -3.94 -9.25
C SER A 149 -20.50 -4.60 -9.50
N ASP A 150 -20.51 -5.93 -9.63
CA ASP A 150 -21.70 -6.71 -9.98
C ASP A 150 -22.44 -7.29 -8.76
N GLY A 151 -21.86 -7.17 -7.56
CA GLY A 151 -22.44 -7.62 -6.27
C GLY A 151 -22.97 -6.46 -5.43
#